data_AF-A0A972ZPL6-F1
#
_entry.id   AF-A0A972ZPL6-F1
#
_cell.length_a   1.000
_cell.length_b   1.000
_cell.length_c   1.000
_cell.angle_alpha   90.00
_cell.angle_beta   90.00
_cell.angle_gamma   90.00
#
_symmetry.space_group_name_H-M   'P 1'
#
loop_
_entity.id
_entity.type
_entity.pdbx_description
1 polymer ?
#
loop_
_entity_poly.entity_id
_entity_poly.type
_entity_poly.pdbx_seq_one_letter_code
_entity_poly.pdbx_strand_id
1 'polypeptide(L)'
;DENIVDVIETRVEKGVLVIKTSKQIRQATSNKVYVTVEEIEKIAAFAGSNIYSESTIGTPSLDITSSAGSNIRLEVSSIDMEVSATAGANILLEGTTKNIKLTASAGSNIKAEELVSKNCYAKASSGASIYITVEDNLEGRANSGGNVIYSGNPENLDISNSSGGNVRKR
;
A
#
# COMPACT_ATOMS: atom_id res chain seq x y z
N ASP A 1 3.81 -35.14 2.54
CA ASP A 1 4.72 -34.02 2.25
C ASP A 1 4.74 -33.75 0.75
N GLU A 2 3.85 -32.87 0.30
CA GLU A 2 4.01 -32.28 -1.04
C GLU A 2 5.05 -31.17 -0.91
N ASN A 3 6.09 -31.28 -1.73
CA ASN A 3 7.19 -30.33 -1.76
C ASN A 3 6.65 -29.00 -2.29
N ILE A 4 6.32 -28.07 -1.39
CA ILE A 4 5.76 -26.74 -1.68
C ILE A 4 6.57 -25.95 -2.72
N VAL A 5 7.88 -26.21 -2.78
CA VAL A 5 8.77 -25.60 -3.78
C VAL A 5 8.28 -25.89 -5.20
N ASP A 6 7.65 -27.05 -5.44
CA ASP A 6 7.20 -27.48 -6.77
C ASP A 6 5.94 -26.74 -7.27
N VAL A 7 5.27 -25.97 -6.40
CA VAL A 7 4.06 -25.20 -6.76
C VAL A 7 4.29 -23.70 -6.86
N ILE A 8 5.46 -23.20 -6.45
CA ILE A 8 5.83 -21.79 -6.61
C ILE A 8 6.46 -21.60 -7.98
N GLU A 9 5.80 -20.83 -8.84
CA GLU A 9 6.33 -20.44 -10.14
C GLU A 9 6.90 -19.03 -10.05
N THR A 10 8.13 -18.88 -10.53
CA THR A 10 8.78 -17.58 -10.68
C THR A 10 9.10 -17.34 -12.15
N ARG A 11 8.86 -16.12 -12.63
CA ARG A 11 9.25 -15.69 -13.97
C ARG A 11 9.64 -14.23 -13.95
N VAL A 12 10.65 -13.87 -14.72
CA VAL A 12 11.01 -12.47 -14.97
C VAL A 12 10.61 -12.11 -16.38
N GLU A 13 9.69 -11.16 -16.52
CA GLU A 13 9.24 -10.66 -17.81
C GLU A 13 9.36 -9.14 -17.83
N LYS A 14 10.20 -8.62 -18.73
CA LYS A 14 10.39 -7.16 -18.93
C LYS A 14 10.73 -6.40 -17.62
N GLY A 15 11.62 -6.97 -16.80
CA GLY A 15 12.04 -6.38 -15.52
C GLY A 15 11.10 -6.63 -14.34
N VAL A 16 9.97 -7.33 -14.55
CA VAL A 16 9.03 -7.67 -13.48
C VAL A 16 9.23 -9.12 -13.07
N LEU A 17 9.64 -9.34 -11.82
CA LEU A 17 9.57 -10.65 -11.18
C LEU A 17 8.13 -10.96 -10.78
N VAL A 18 7.54 -11.99 -11.37
CA VAL A 18 6.22 -12.50 -11.02
C VAL A 18 6.38 -13.80 -10.23
N ILE A 19 5.84 -13.82 -9.01
CA ILE A 19 5.79 -14.99 -8.14
C ILE A 19 4.32 -15.39 -8.00
N LYS A 20 3.97 -16.62 -8.35
CA LYS A 20 2.60 -17.14 -8.25
C LYS A 20 2.60 -18.60 -7.82
N THR A 21 1.46 -19.07 -7.32
CA THR A 21 1.26 -20.50 -7.08
C THR A 21 0.51 -21.13 -8.25
N SER A 22 1.01 -22.26 -8.76
CA SER A 22 0.41 -22.98 -9.89
C SER A 22 -0.87 -23.74 -9.51
N LYS A 23 -1.04 -24.03 -8.21
CA LYS A 23 -2.16 -24.77 -7.63
C LYS A 23 -2.59 -24.16 -6.30
N GLN A 24 -3.83 -24.45 -5.89
CA GLN A 24 -4.31 -24.09 -4.56
C GLN A 24 -3.55 -24.91 -3.50
N ILE A 25 -2.90 -24.21 -2.58
CA ILE A 25 -2.17 -24.83 -1.46
C ILE A 25 -3.13 -24.93 -0.26
N ARG A 26 -3.52 -26.15 0.12
CA ARG A 26 -4.45 -26.37 1.24
C ARG A 26 -3.77 -26.45 2.59
N GLN A 27 -2.57 -27.03 2.64
CA GLN A 27 -1.74 -27.16 3.84
C GLN A 27 -0.29 -26.96 3.41
N ALA A 28 0.34 -25.93 3.96
CA ALA A 28 1.76 -25.67 3.76
C ALA A 28 2.42 -25.34 5.09
N THR A 29 3.54 -26.00 5.37
CA THR A 29 4.32 -25.76 6.59
C THR A 29 5.02 -24.40 6.56
N SER A 30 5.44 -23.93 5.37
CA SER A 30 5.98 -22.57 5.15
C SER A 30 6.08 -22.26 3.65
N ASN A 31 5.51 -21.12 3.22
CA ASN A 31 5.59 -20.60 1.85
C ASN A 31 6.30 -19.23 1.86
N LYS A 32 7.58 -19.19 2.23
CA LYS A 32 8.36 -17.94 2.23
C LYS A 32 9.25 -17.88 1.00
N VAL A 33 9.22 -16.74 0.32
CA VAL A 33 10.14 -16.42 -0.78
C VAL A 33 10.94 -15.20 -0.38
N TYR A 34 12.25 -15.30 -0.43
CA TYR A 34 13.17 -14.19 -0.19
C TYR A 34 13.58 -13.61 -1.54
N VAL A 35 13.43 -12.30 -1.68
CA VAL A 35 13.76 -11.58 -2.92
C VAL A 35 14.73 -10.46 -2.55
N THR A 36 15.86 -10.41 -3.26
CA THR A 36 16.83 -9.33 -3.17
C THR A 36 16.94 -8.68 -4.54
N VAL A 37 16.80 -7.35 -4.57
CA VAL A 37 16.89 -6.53 -5.78
C VAL A 37 17.74 -5.29 -5.45
N GLU A 38 18.45 -4.77 -6.45
CA GLU A 38 19.21 -3.52 -6.32
C GLU A 38 18.26 -2.32 -6.33
N GLU A 39 17.28 -2.33 -7.22
CA GLU A 39 16.28 -1.28 -7.39
C GLU A 39 14.88 -1.88 -7.43
N ILE A 40 13.91 -1.16 -6.86
CA ILE A 40 12.51 -1.54 -6.91
C ILE A 40 11.63 -0.31 -7.12
N GLU A 41 10.82 -0.38 -8.16
CA GLU A 41 9.90 0.70 -8.54
C GLU A 41 8.44 0.29 -8.37
N LYS A 42 8.15 -1.02 -8.29
CA LYS A 42 6.79 -1.54 -8.22
C LYS A 42 6.69 -2.76 -7.33
N ILE A 43 5.71 -2.75 -6.42
CA ILE A 43 5.34 -3.87 -5.56
C ILE A 43 3.84 -4.12 -5.71
N ALA A 44 3.45 -5.35 -6.04
CA ALA A 44 2.05 -5.70 -6.19
C ALA A 44 1.71 -6.99 -5.45
N ALA A 45 0.65 -6.94 -4.63
CA ALA A 45 0.15 -8.05 -3.83
C ALA A 45 -1.32 -8.33 -4.18
N PHE A 46 -1.67 -9.61 -4.29
CA PHE A 46 -3.01 -10.06 -4.68
C PHE A 46 -3.40 -11.34 -3.95
N ALA A 47 -4.71 -11.56 -3.81
CA ALA A 47 -5.29 -12.85 -3.42
C ALA A 47 -4.72 -13.42 -2.10
N GLY A 48 -4.70 -12.60 -1.05
CA GLY A 48 -4.26 -13.00 0.29
C GLY A 48 -2.74 -13.15 0.45
N SER A 49 -1.93 -12.71 -0.53
CA SER A 49 -0.47 -12.68 -0.39
C SER A 49 -0.02 -11.71 0.70
N ASN A 50 1.11 -12.00 1.34
CA ASN A 50 1.74 -11.13 2.33
C ASN A 50 3.14 -10.74 1.85
N ILE A 51 3.40 -9.44 1.73
CA ILE A 51 4.72 -8.89 1.38
C ILE A 51 5.20 -8.03 2.54
N TYR A 52 6.43 -8.23 2.98
CA TYR A 52 7.08 -7.36 3.95
C TYR A 52 8.54 -7.09 3.59
N SER A 53 9.04 -5.91 3.96
CA SER A 53 10.48 -5.60 3.86
C SER A 53 11.19 -5.92 5.18
N GLU A 54 12.43 -6.40 5.09
CA GLU A 54 13.31 -6.60 6.27
C GLU A 54 14.19 -5.37 6.54
N SER A 55 14.27 -4.45 5.58
CA SER A 55 15.02 -3.20 5.63
C SER A 55 14.23 -2.07 4.97
N THR A 56 14.65 -0.82 5.20
CA THR A 56 14.14 0.35 4.48
C THR A 56 14.39 0.20 2.98
N ILE A 57 13.36 0.44 2.17
CA ILE A 57 13.45 0.51 0.71
C ILE A 57 13.73 1.96 0.33
N GLY A 58 14.94 2.24 -0.15
CA GLY A 58 15.33 3.53 -0.71
C GLY A 58 15.15 3.56 -2.21
N THR A 59 14.25 4.41 -2.73
CA THR A 59 14.03 4.54 -4.18
C THR A 59 13.45 5.91 -4.53
N PRO A 60 13.80 6.54 -5.66
CA PRO A 60 13.17 7.80 -6.08
C PRO A 60 11.65 7.68 -6.23
N SER A 61 11.16 6.58 -6.80
CA SER A 61 9.74 6.37 -7.07
C SER A 61 9.30 4.95 -6.73
N LEU A 62 8.10 4.82 -6.13
CA LEU A 62 7.52 3.53 -5.77
C LEU A 62 6.00 3.46 -6.00
N ASP A 63 5.57 2.51 -6.82
CA ASP A 63 4.17 2.13 -7.04
C ASP A 63 3.83 0.88 -6.21
N ILE A 64 2.85 0.99 -5.32
CA ILE A 64 2.38 -0.09 -4.46
C ILE A 64 0.91 -0.38 -4.75
N THR A 65 0.61 -1.61 -5.15
CA THR A 65 -0.77 -2.06 -5.37
C THR A 65 -1.09 -3.27 -4.49
N SER A 66 -2.20 -3.23 -3.75
CA SER A 66 -2.68 -4.36 -2.93
C SER A 66 -4.18 -4.59 -3.19
N SER A 67 -4.58 -5.85 -3.39
CA SER A 67 -5.98 -6.19 -3.70
C SER A 67 -6.37 -7.59 -3.22
N ALA A 68 -7.68 -7.82 -3.06
CA ALA A 68 -8.27 -9.11 -2.72
C ALA A 68 -7.67 -9.71 -1.43
N GLY A 69 -7.76 -8.94 -0.34
CA GLY A 69 -7.35 -9.37 1.01
C GLY A 69 -5.85 -9.55 1.21
N SER A 70 -5.00 -9.08 0.28
CA SER A 70 -3.55 -9.09 0.46
C SER A 70 -3.07 -8.07 1.50
N ASN A 71 -1.90 -8.33 2.07
CA ASN A 71 -1.26 -7.44 3.04
C ASN A 71 0.14 -7.04 2.57
N ILE A 72 0.46 -5.76 2.69
CA ILE A 72 1.79 -5.21 2.43
C ILE A 72 2.25 -4.45 3.67
N ARG A 73 3.48 -4.69 4.14
CA ARG A 73 4.14 -3.90 5.20
C ARG A 73 5.52 -3.48 4.76
N LEU A 74 5.76 -2.18 4.57
CA LEU A 74 7.06 -1.69 4.08
C LEU A 74 7.54 -0.50 4.89
N GLU A 75 8.83 -0.45 5.12
CA GLU A 75 9.54 0.76 5.52
C GLU A 75 10.20 1.37 4.28
N VAL A 76 9.97 2.65 4.00
CA VAL A 76 10.37 3.28 2.74
C VAL A 76 11.00 4.66 2.94
N SER A 77 11.91 5.02 2.03
CA SER A 77 12.47 6.35 1.88
C SER A 77 12.44 6.72 0.40
N SER A 78 11.59 7.68 0.01
CA SER A 78 11.34 7.98 -1.40
C SER A 78 11.07 9.44 -1.71
N ILE A 79 11.01 9.78 -2.99
CA ILE A 79 10.57 11.11 -3.44
C ILE A 79 9.10 11.04 -3.82
N ASP A 80 8.70 10.08 -4.65
CA ASP A 80 7.34 9.97 -5.20
C ASP A 80 6.74 8.59 -4.94
N MET A 81 5.53 8.55 -4.40
CA MET A 81 4.81 7.30 -4.15
C MET A 81 3.39 7.33 -4.71
N GLU A 82 2.98 6.23 -5.33
CA GLU A 82 1.58 5.96 -5.64
C GLU A 82 1.17 4.65 -4.97
N VAL A 83 0.10 4.69 -4.17
CA VAL A 83 -0.33 3.56 -3.35
C VAL A 83 -1.83 3.34 -3.54
N SER A 84 -2.17 2.14 -3.99
CA SER A 84 -3.55 1.74 -4.26
C SER A 84 -3.94 0.48 -3.49
N ALA A 85 -5.03 0.55 -2.74
CA ALA A 85 -5.63 -0.59 -2.05
C ALA A 85 -7.09 -0.76 -2.44
N THR A 86 -7.52 -2.00 -2.69
CA THR A 86 -8.92 -2.32 -2.98
C THR A 86 -9.31 -3.72 -2.48
N ALA A 87 -10.61 -4.04 -2.52
CA ALA A 87 -11.17 -5.35 -2.19
C ALA A 87 -10.62 -5.94 -0.87
N GLY A 88 -10.75 -5.17 0.23
CA GLY A 88 -10.36 -5.60 1.56
C GLY A 88 -8.85 -5.75 1.82
N ALA A 89 -8.00 -5.24 0.92
CA ALA A 89 -6.55 -5.25 1.13
C ALA A 89 -6.09 -4.31 2.24
N ASN A 90 -4.95 -4.62 2.86
CA ASN A 90 -4.31 -3.77 3.86
C ASN A 90 -2.88 -3.42 3.43
N ILE A 91 -2.51 -2.15 3.60
CA ILE A 91 -1.15 -1.66 3.39
C ILE A 91 -0.72 -0.90 4.64
N LEU A 92 0.45 -1.22 5.17
CA LEU A 92 1.13 -0.51 6.26
C LEU A 92 2.44 0.07 5.73
N LEU A 93 2.61 1.38 5.86
CA LEU A 93 3.81 2.10 5.41
C LEU A 93 4.40 2.90 6.57
N GLU A 94 5.73 2.82 6.68
CA GLU A 94 6.57 3.51 7.65
C GLU A 94 7.69 4.25 6.90
N GLY A 95 8.24 5.34 7.46
CA GLY A 95 9.41 6.05 6.92
C GLY A 95 9.11 7.45 6.39
N THR A 96 9.64 7.82 5.22
CA THR A 96 9.48 9.18 4.67
C THR A 96 9.27 9.22 3.16
N THR A 97 8.51 10.22 2.70
CA THR A 97 8.36 10.53 1.27
C THR A 97 8.11 12.02 1.04
N LYS A 98 8.43 12.54 -0.15
CA LYS A 98 8.11 13.93 -0.49
C LYS A 98 6.68 14.06 -0.99
N ASN A 99 6.29 13.26 -1.98
CA ASN A 99 4.98 13.30 -2.61
C ASN A 99 4.33 11.92 -2.54
N ILE A 100 3.10 11.86 -2.08
CA ILE A 100 2.35 10.60 -2.02
C ILE A 100 0.93 10.75 -2.52
N LYS A 101 0.50 9.76 -3.31
CA LYS A 101 -0.87 9.60 -3.77
C LYS A 101 -1.45 8.29 -3.22
N LEU A 102 -2.46 8.40 -2.37
CA LEU A 102 -3.13 7.29 -1.71
C LEU A 102 -4.54 7.11 -2.24
N THR A 103 -4.87 5.92 -2.74
CA THR A 103 -6.24 5.58 -3.16
C THR A 103 -6.70 4.28 -2.49
N ALA A 104 -7.80 4.36 -1.75
CA ALA A 104 -8.39 3.22 -1.05
C ALA A 104 -9.87 3.06 -1.41
N SER A 105 -10.31 1.83 -1.66
CA SER A 105 -11.69 1.53 -2.05
C SER A 105 -12.14 0.14 -1.57
N ALA A 106 -13.46 -0.11 -1.58
CA ALA A 106 -14.04 -1.42 -1.31
C ALA A 106 -13.53 -2.07 0.00
N GLY A 107 -13.66 -1.32 1.11
CA GLY A 107 -13.31 -1.79 2.45
C GLY A 107 -11.81 -2.01 2.70
N SER A 108 -10.92 -1.52 1.82
CA SER A 108 -9.47 -1.61 2.03
C SER A 108 -8.96 -0.59 3.05
N ASN A 109 -7.77 -0.84 3.61
CA ASN A 109 -7.11 0.09 4.52
C ASN A 109 -5.69 0.42 4.06
N ILE A 110 -5.35 1.71 4.05
CA ILE A 110 -3.96 2.17 3.94
C ILE A 110 -3.60 2.87 5.25
N LYS A 111 -2.63 2.32 5.98
CA LYS A 111 -2.11 2.84 7.24
C LYS A 111 -0.70 3.37 6.99
N ALA A 112 -0.58 4.68 6.91
CA ALA A 112 0.66 5.40 6.67
C ALA A 112 0.87 6.48 7.75
N GLU A 113 0.42 6.21 8.98
CA GLU A 113 0.55 7.14 10.12
C GLU A 113 2.01 7.32 10.53
N GLU A 114 2.81 6.28 10.34
CA GLU A 114 4.26 6.24 10.62
C GLU A 114 5.09 6.61 9.37
N LEU A 115 4.44 6.98 8.27
CA LEU A 115 5.06 7.54 7.07
C LEU A 115 4.87 9.05 7.05
N VAL A 116 5.95 9.81 7.16
CA VAL A 116 5.89 11.28 7.07
C VAL A 116 5.97 11.69 5.59
N SER A 117 4.94 12.40 5.12
CA SER A 117 4.88 12.95 3.77
C SER A 117 4.84 14.48 3.77
N LYS A 118 5.47 15.12 2.78
CA LYS A 118 5.32 16.58 2.61
C LYS A 118 4.02 16.94 1.91
N ASN A 119 3.79 16.32 0.76
CA ASN A 119 2.63 16.55 -0.09
C ASN A 119 1.82 15.26 -0.23
N CYS A 120 0.53 15.33 0.06
CA CYS A 120 -0.34 14.16 0.04
C CYS A 120 -1.62 14.44 -0.76
N TYR A 121 -1.92 13.56 -1.70
CA TYR A 121 -3.27 13.36 -2.22
C TYR A 121 -3.82 12.07 -1.61
N ALA A 122 -4.97 12.13 -0.92
CA ALA A 122 -5.60 10.96 -0.32
C ALA A 122 -7.07 10.86 -0.74
N LYS A 123 -7.44 9.74 -1.36
CA LYS A 123 -8.82 9.44 -1.77
C LYS A 123 -9.32 8.13 -1.19
N ALA A 124 -10.32 8.20 -0.31
CA ALA A 124 -11.00 7.03 0.24
C ALA A 124 -12.45 6.94 -0.26
N SER A 125 -12.88 5.74 -0.64
CA SER A 125 -14.25 5.48 -1.08
C SER A 125 -14.78 4.11 -0.67
N SER A 126 -16.10 3.91 -0.74
CA SER A 126 -16.75 2.60 -0.56
C SER A 126 -16.32 1.88 0.73
N GLY A 127 -16.42 2.58 1.86
CA GLY A 127 -16.07 2.06 3.19
C GLY A 127 -14.58 1.87 3.46
N ALA A 128 -13.68 2.32 2.58
CA ALA A 128 -12.24 2.24 2.79
C ALA A 128 -11.73 3.31 3.75
N SER A 129 -10.57 3.07 4.37
CA SER A 129 -9.92 4.03 5.27
C SER A 129 -8.46 4.28 4.91
N ILE A 130 -8.05 5.55 4.97
CA ILE A 130 -6.67 6.00 4.80
C ILE A 130 -6.27 6.74 6.07
N TYR A 131 -5.08 6.42 6.57
CA TYR A 131 -4.44 7.12 7.68
C TYR A 131 -3.07 7.62 7.23
N ILE A 132 -2.75 8.91 7.39
CA ILE A 132 -1.51 9.50 6.85
C ILE A 132 -0.99 10.67 7.70
N THR A 133 0.33 10.83 7.79
CA THR A 133 0.96 12.02 8.38
C THR A 133 1.46 12.97 7.28
N VAL A 134 1.08 14.25 7.36
CA VAL A 134 1.36 15.26 6.31
C VAL A 134 1.92 16.55 6.91
N GLU A 135 2.99 17.09 6.31
CA GLU A 135 3.69 18.30 6.78
C GLU A 135 3.29 19.58 6.05
N ASP A 136 3.19 19.57 4.71
CA ASP A 136 3.05 20.82 3.93
C ASP A 136 1.65 20.94 3.29
N ASN A 137 1.26 19.98 2.44
CA ASN A 137 0.06 20.08 1.62
C ASN A 137 -0.77 18.80 1.64
N LEU A 138 -2.07 18.90 1.95
CA LEU A 138 -3.00 17.77 1.86
C LEU A 138 -4.20 18.12 0.98
N GLU A 139 -4.40 17.32 -0.07
CA GLU A 139 -5.66 17.19 -0.79
C GLU A 139 -6.37 15.90 -0.32
N GLY A 140 -7.43 16.05 0.47
CA GLY A 140 -8.19 14.94 1.05
C GLY A 140 -9.58 14.80 0.43
N ARG A 141 -9.89 13.63 -0.15
CA ARG A 141 -11.16 13.33 -0.80
C ARG A 141 -11.80 12.07 -0.18
N ALA A 142 -13.03 12.19 0.32
CA ALA A 142 -13.76 11.03 0.86
C ALA A 142 -15.19 10.94 0.33
N ASN A 143 -15.60 9.76 -0.17
CA ASN A 143 -16.99 9.55 -0.59
C ASN A 143 -17.50 8.15 -0.25
N SER A 144 -18.81 7.92 -0.35
CA SER A 144 -19.42 6.59 -0.22
C SER A 144 -18.98 5.83 1.05
N GLY A 145 -19.01 6.51 2.20
CA GLY A 145 -18.57 5.95 3.49
C GLY A 145 -17.05 5.80 3.67
N GLY A 146 -16.22 6.33 2.75
CA GLY A 146 -14.76 6.32 2.89
C GLY A 146 -14.25 7.30 3.95
N ASN A 147 -13.09 7.02 4.53
CA ASN A 147 -12.48 7.85 5.58
C ASN A 147 -11.03 8.20 5.24
N VAL A 148 -10.68 9.48 5.35
CA VAL A 148 -9.29 9.95 5.33
C VAL A 148 -9.02 10.59 6.69
N ILE A 149 -8.13 9.98 7.47
CA ILE A 149 -7.69 10.45 8.77
C ILE A 149 -6.26 10.94 8.61
N TYR A 150 -6.02 12.23 8.84
CA TYR A 150 -4.67 12.78 8.71
C TYR A 150 -4.12 13.27 10.05
N SER A 151 -2.81 13.17 10.19
CA SER A 151 -2.01 13.73 11.29
C SER A 151 -1.06 14.79 10.75
N GLY A 152 -0.42 15.55 11.64
CA GLY A 152 0.46 16.67 11.29
C GLY A 152 -0.27 18.01 11.22
N ASN A 153 0.42 19.03 10.71
CA ASN A 153 -0.08 20.41 10.62
C ASN A 153 0.20 20.98 9.21
N PRO A 154 -0.41 20.42 8.14
CA PRO A 154 -0.23 20.92 6.79
C PRO A 154 -0.60 22.39 6.69
N GLU A 155 0.25 23.17 6.03
CA GLU A 155 0.03 24.60 5.75
C GLU A 155 -1.17 24.80 4.83
N ASN A 156 -1.35 23.92 3.84
CA ASN A 156 -2.45 23.97 2.88
C ASN A 156 -3.33 22.73 2.96
N LEU A 157 -4.64 22.95 3.05
CA LEU A 157 -5.67 21.92 3.12
C LEU A 157 -6.72 22.14 2.03
N ASP A 158 -6.86 21.20 1.10
CA ASP A 158 -8.00 21.08 0.20
C ASP A 158 -8.79 19.81 0.54
N ILE A 159 -9.99 19.96 1.10
CA ILE A 159 -10.79 18.85 1.59
C ILE A 159 -12.16 18.85 0.94
N SER A 160 -12.56 17.70 0.38
CA SER A 160 -13.91 17.47 -0.13
C SER A 160 -14.45 16.12 0.33
N ASN A 161 -15.67 16.12 0.85
CA ASN A 161 -16.38 14.90 1.22
C ASN A 161 -17.85 14.91 0.77
N SER A 162 -18.39 13.72 0.51
CA SER A 162 -19.78 13.53 0.07
C SER A 162 -20.26 12.11 0.37
N SER A 163 -21.57 11.83 0.27
CA SER A 163 -22.13 10.47 0.37
C SER A 163 -21.65 9.68 1.60
N GLY A 164 -21.63 10.33 2.77
CA GLY A 164 -21.19 9.72 4.04
C GLY A 164 -19.69 9.54 4.20
N GLY A 165 -18.86 10.07 3.29
CA GLY A 165 -17.41 10.10 3.46
C GLY A 165 -16.96 11.12 4.50
N ASN A 166 -15.81 10.88 5.13
CA ASN A 166 -15.24 11.76 6.15
C ASN A 166 -13.75 12.03 5.87
N VAL A 167 -13.36 13.30 5.94
CA VAL A 167 -11.94 13.70 5.97
C VAL A 167 -11.76 14.50 7.24
N ARG A 168 -10.90 14.03 8.14
CA ARG A 168 -10.70 14.67 9.45
C ARG A 168 -9.27 14.53 9.93
N LYS A 169 -8.89 15.47 10.78
CA LYS A 169 -7.66 15.36 11.57
C LYS A 169 -7.85 14.33 12.68
N ARG A 170 -6.78 13.60 13.02
CA ARG A 170 -6.74 12.69 14.18
C ARG A 170 -6.81 13.45 15.51
#